data_AF-A2BMM1-F1
#
_entry.id   AF-A2BMM1-F1
#
_cell.length_a   1.000
_cell.length_b   1.000
_cell.length_c   1.000
_cell.angle_alpha   90.00
_cell.angle_beta   90.00
_cell.angle_gamma   90.00
#
_symmetry.space_group_name_H-M   'P 1'
#
loop_
_entity.id
_entity.type
_entity.pdbx_description
1 polymer ?
#
loop_
_entity_poly.entity_id
_entity_poly.type
_entity_poly.pdbx_seq_one_letter_code
_entity_poly.pdbx_strand_id
1 'polypeptide(L)'
;MGLGFIRAAWAVRVELVWFDSLGAKGASVLVEACGHRVVIDPGVAVMHPSFPASREAKEEWYREGLGRVMEALKRADIVVVTHYHHDHYLYRPEHISLYLGKTLYAKNPNIYVNESQHERALEFYSMLYRLAGIGDHLEEPALDPNDIPDPLDSLLEARSRSFPGYDKRRRELLERGRGWFKRLVGRWASWRWIRSLEANGLHVVWADGEVFEHGCLRLRFTGPLFHGVEYTRVGWVIGVIVEAGRRRLFYSSDVNGPVIEDYASMIIEAAPDTLILDGPPTYLLGYMLNRVNLSRAIENAVRIVSETTRLETVVYDHHLAREPRFRERAAPVWEVAKRRGVKLATAAEHMGLVPAVLRRA
;
A
#
# COMPACT_ATOMS: atom_id res chain seq x y z
N MET A 1 -26.64 -40.43 -17.82
CA MET A 1 -26.60 -39.93 -16.42
C MET A 1 -25.13 -39.77 -16.06
N GLY A 2 -24.55 -38.62 -15.73
CA GLY A 2 -25.05 -37.25 -15.61
C GLY A 2 -24.07 -36.26 -16.27
N LEU A 3 -24.57 -35.06 -16.53
CA LEU A 3 -23.92 -33.98 -17.28
C LEU A 3 -22.62 -33.48 -16.63
N GLY A 4 -21.71 -33.03 -17.49
CA GLY A 4 -20.37 -32.58 -17.14
C GLY A 4 -20.31 -31.33 -16.25
N PHE A 5 -19.28 -31.28 -15.42
CA PHE A 5 -18.87 -30.08 -14.71
C PHE A 5 -17.75 -29.39 -15.49
N ILE A 6 -18.02 -28.21 -16.05
CA ILE A 6 -16.98 -27.23 -16.38
C ILE A 6 -17.36 -25.95 -15.63
N ARG A 7 -16.71 -25.70 -14.49
CA ARG A 7 -16.62 -24.36 -13.91
C ARG A 7 -15.22 -24.12 -13.40
N ALA A 8 -14.38 -23.65 -14.30
CA ALA A 8 -13.10 -23.07 -14.01
C ALA A 8 -13.26 -21.54 -14.15
N ALA A 9 -14.01 -20.91 -13.23
CA ALA A 9 -14.18 -19.46 -13.21
C ALA A 9 -12.97 -18.80 -12.52
N TRP A 10 -11.78 -18.94 -13.11
CA TRP A 10 -10.52 -18.34 -12.63
C TRP A 10 -10.38 -16.86 -13.03
N ALA A 11 -11.49 -16.16 -13.27
CA ALA A 11 -11.44 -14.77 -13.66
C ALA A 11 -11.09 -13.92 -12.43
N VAL A 12 -9.93 -13.26 -12.49
CA VAL A 12 -9.59 -12.17 -11.57
C VAL A 12 -10.09 -10.88 -12.22
N ARG A 13 -10.95 -10.15 -11.53
CA ARG A 13 -11.38 -8.81 -11.91
C ARG A 13 -10.80 -7.82 -10.90
N VAL A 14 -10.19 -6.75 -11.40
CA VAL A 14 -9.68 -5.64 -10.58
C VAL A 14 -10.48 -4.40 -10.92
N GLU A 15 -11.16 -3.84 -9.92
CA GLU A 15 -11.84 -2.55 -10.00
C GLU A 15 -10.96 -1.50 -9.30
N LEU A 16 -10.66 -0.41 -10.01
CA LEU A 16 -9.94 0.73 -9.46
C LEU A 16 -10.95 1.63 -8.72
N VAL A 17 -11.13 1.40 -7.42
CA VAL A 17 -12.17 2.03 -6.61
C VAL A 17 -11.90 3.52 -6.46
N TRP A 18 -10.72 3.86 -5.96
CA TRP A 18 -10.30 5.24 -5.80
C TRP A 18 -8.79 5.43 -5.74
N PHE A 19 -8.28 6.45 -6.43
CA PHE A 19 -6.85 6.77 -6.49
C PHE A 19 -6.61 8.28 -6.54
N ASP A 20 -5.39 8.69 -6.19
CA ASP A 20 -4.93 10.08 -6.27
C ASP A 20 -5.25 10.77 -7.61
N SER A 21 -5.06 10.07 -8.73
CA SER A 21 -5.36 10.62 -10.06
C SER A 21 -6.83 10.97 -10.30
N LEU A 22 -7.76 10.52 -9.43
CA LEU A 22 -9.17 10.89 -9.47
C LEU A 22 -9.47 12.19 -8.70
N GLY A 23 -8.55 12.70 -7.89
CA GLY A 23 -8.61 14.03 -7.27
C GLY A 23 -8.63 14.07 -5.75
N ALA A 24 -8.68 12.92 -5.08
CA ALA A 24 -8.50 12.81 -3.63
C ALA A 24 -7.49 11.70 -3.33
N LYS A 25 -6.75 11.83 -2.22
CA LYS A 25 -5.73 10.86 -1.81
C LYS A 25 -6.35 9.49 -1.59
N GLY A 26 -5.71 8.44 -2.10
CA GLY A 26 -6.08 7.05 -1.88
C GLY A 26 -5.40 6.11 -2.89
N ALA A 27 -5.55 4.81 -2.65
CA ALA A 27 -5.08 3.75 -3.53
C ALA A 27 -5.97 2.49 -3.40
N SER A 28 -7.29 2.68 -3.33
CA SER A 28 -8.22 1.60 -3.07
C SER A 28 -8.53 0.78 -4.32
N VAL A 29 -8.47 -0.54 -4.18
CA VAL A 29 -8.89 -1.51 -5.22
C VAL A 29 -9.85 -2.53 -4.65
N LEU A 30 -10.78 -3.00 -5.49
CA LEU A 30 -11.55 -4.21 -5.23
C LEU A 30 -11.10 -5.31 -6.20
N VAL A 31 -10.73 -6.46 -5.66
CA VAL A 31 -10.38 -7.65 -6.42
C VAL A 31 -11.48 -8.69 -6.24
N GLU A 32 -12.07 -9.13 -7.33
CA GLU A 32 -13.00 -10.27 -7.34
C GLU A 32 -12.28 -11.48 -7.94
N ALA A 33 -12.12 -12.52 -7.14
CA ALA A 33 -11.43 -13.75 -7.55
C ALA A 33 -11.97 -14.94 -6.76
N CYS A 34 -12.16 -16.09 -7.41
CA CYS A 34 -12.55 -17.33 -6.75
C CYS A 34 -13.82 -17.24 -5.88
N GLY A 35 -14.76 -16.35 -6.23
CA GLY A 35 -15.98 -16.11 -5.46
C GLY A 35 -15.81 -15.20 -4.25
N HIS A 36 -14.62 -14.64 -4.02
CA HIS A 36 -14.32 -13.71 -2.94
C HIS A 36 -14.13 -12.29 -3.48
N ARG A 37 -14.54 -11.29 -2.68
CA ARG A 37 -14.36 -9.86 -2.91
C ARG A 37 -13.39 -9.30 -1.88
N VAL A 38 -12.19 -8.96 -2.33
CA VAL A 38 -11.10 -8.44 -1.51
C VAL A 38 -10.93 -6.95 -1.75
N VAL A 39 -11.24 -6.11 -0.77
CA VAL A 39 -10.94 -4.68 -0.86
C VAL A 39 -9.61 -4.40 -0.20
N ILE A 40 -8.69 -3.77 -0.93
CA ILE A 40 -7.38 -3.37 -0.43
C ILE A 40 -7.38 -1.86 -0.24
N ASP A 41 -6.90 -1.42 0.93
CA ASP A 41 -6.79 -0.04 1.37
C ASP A 41 -8.07 0.79 1.13
N PRO A 42 -9.19 0.47 1.80
CA PRO A 42 -10.44 1.23 1.68
C PRO A 42 -10.33 2.59 2.39
N GLY A 43 -9.50 3.50 1.88
CA GLY A 43 -9.33 4.83 2.43
C GLY A 43 -9.44 5.93 1.38
N VAL A 44 -9.73 7.13 1.87
CA VAL A 44 -9.73 8.34 1.05
C VAL A 44 -9.50 9.57 1.93
N ALA A 45 -8.69 10.52 1.45
CA ALA A 45 -8.49 11.80 2.13
C ALA A 45 -8.42 12.97 1.14
N VAL A 46 -8.73 14.17 1.62
CA VAL A 46 -8.65 15.38 0.79
C VAL A 46 -7.20 15.64 0.34
N MET A 47 -7.04 16.11 -0.90
CA MET A 47 -5.73 16.52 -1.44
C MET A 47 -5.08 17.64 -0.61
N HIS A 48 -3.75 17.72 -0.66
CA HIS A 48 -3.01 18.76 0.05
C HIS A 48 -3.35 20.18 -0.45
N PRO A 49 -3.14 21.23 0.37
CA PRO A 49 -3.47 22.60 -0.01
C PRO A 49 -2.84 23.06 -1.32
N SER A 50 -1.59 22.68 -1.59
CA SER A 50 -0.88 23.05 -2.83
C SER A 50 -1.27 22.26 -4.08
N PHE A 51 -2.18 21.27 -3.99
CA PHE A 51 -2.69 20.59 -5.17
C PHE A 51 -3.45 21.61 -6.06
N PRO A 52 -3.25 21.63 -7.39
CA PRO A 52 -3.73 22.69 -8.27
C PRO A 52 -5.22 22.55 -8.62
N ALA A 53 -6.09 22.69 -7.61
CA ALA A 53 -7.54 22.71 -7.74
C ALA A 53 -8.16 23.60 -6.67
N SER A 54 -9.39 24.06 -6.90
CA SER A 54 -10.16 24.80 -5.89
C SER A 54 -10.44 23.92 -4.67
N ARG A 55 -10.80 24.55 -3.54
CA ARG A 55 -11.18 23.82 -2.33
C ARG A 55 -12.45 23.00 -2.59
N GLU A 56 -13.40 23.58 -3.30
CA GLU A 56 -14.70 23.00 -3.64
C GLU A 56 -14.50 21.71 -4.45
N ALA A 57 -13.64 21.74 -5.48
CA ALA A 57 -13.32 20.57 -6.28
C ALA A 57 -12.67 19.44 -5.45
N LYS A 58 -11.73 19.78 -4.56
CA LYS A 58 -11.09 18.79 -3.67
C LYS A 58 -12.09 18.15 -2.71
N GLU A 59 -13.05 18.91 -2.20
CA GLU A 59 -14.11 18.40 -1.33
C GLU A 59 -15.12 17.54 -2.10
N GLU A 60 -15.46 17.90 -3.34
CA GLU A 60 -16.31 17.09 -4.23
C GLU A 60 -15.67 15.74 -4.56
N TRP A 61 -14.41 15.72 -4.98
CA TRP A 61 -13.69 14.48 -5.24
C TRP A 61 -13.55 13.62 -3.98
N TYR A 62 -13.32 14.23 -2.81
CA TYR A 62 -13.32 13.49 -1.56
C TYR A 62 -14.68 12.82 -1.27
N ARG A 63 -15.79 13.54 -1.45
CA ARG A 63 -17.15 13.00 -1.24
C ARG A 63 -17.45 11.86 -2.21
N GLU A 64 -17.07 12.02 -3.47
CA GLU A 64 -17.21 10.98 -4.50
C GLU A 64 -16.40 9.73 -4.14
N GLY A 65 -15.11 9.91 -3.80
CA GLY A 65 -14.23 8.82 -3.42
C GLY A 65 -14.70 8.10 -2.16
N LEU A 66 -15.19 8.84 -1.16
CA LEU A 66 -15.76 8.25 0.05
C LEU A 66 -16.96 7.36 -0.28
N GLY A 67 -17.86 7.83 -1.14
CA GLY A 67 -19.00 7.03 -1.60
C GLY A 67 -18.59 5.73 -2.29
N ARG A 68 -17.60 5.77 -3.19
CA ARG A 68 -17.09 4.59 -3.91
C ARG A 68 -16.39 3.61 -2.97
N VAL A 69 -15.55 4.10 -2.07
CA VAL A 69 -14.85 3.28 -1.07
C VAL A 69 -15.83 2.59 -0.13
N MET A 70 -16.84 3.33 0.38
CA MET A 70 -17.88 2.75 1.22
C MET A 70 -18.68 1.67 0.48
N GLU A 71 -19.01 1.88 -0.80
CA GLU A 71 -19.73 0.88 -1.59
C GLU A 71 -18.89 -0.37 -1.84
N ALA A 72 -17.60 -0.22 -2.20
CA ALA A 72 -16.69 -1.35 -2.31
C ALA A 72 -16.60 -2.13 -0.99
N LEU A 73 -16.45 -1.42 0.14
CA LEU A 73 -16.33 -2.02 1.46
C LEU A 73 -17.60 -2.78 1.88
N LYS A 74 -18.79 -2.27 1.58
CA LYS A 74 -20.07 -3.00 1.83
C LYS A 74 -20.08 -4.36 1.14
N ARG A 75 -19.61 -4.42 -0.11
CA ARG A 75 -19.55 -5.64 -0.93
C ARG A 75 -18.42 -6.58 -0.52
N ALA A 76 -17.42 -6.12 0.23
CA ALA A 76 -16.24 -6.92 0.55
C ALA A 76 -16.55 -8.13 1.43
N ASP A 77 -15.90 -9.25 1.18
CA ASP A 77 -15.85 -10.39 2.12
C ASP A 77 -14.57 -10.30 2.96
N ILE A 78 -13.48 -9.86 2.32
CA ILE A 78 -12.16 -9.69 2.90
C ILE A 78 -11.72 -8.23 2.71
N VAL A 79 -11.12 -7.67 3.74
CA VAL A 79 -10.58 -6.31 3.75
C VAL A 79 -9.10 -6.38 4.07
N VAL A 80 -8.30 -5.61 3.35
CA VAL A 80 -6.86 -5.48 3.57
C VAL A 80 -6.52 -4.05 3.91
N VAL A 81 -5.77 -3.84 4.99
CA VAL A 81 -5.21 -2.53 5.37
C VAL A 81 -3.69 -2.65 5.43
N THR A 82 -3.01 -2.07 4.43
CA THR A 82 -1.55 -2.22 4.27
C THR A 82 -0.74 -1.36 5.22
N HIS A 83 -1.33 -0.29 5.75
CA HIS A 83 -0.74 0.56 6.80
C HIS A 83 -1.74 1.60 7.33
N TYR A 84 -1.32 2.35 8.35
CA TYR A 84 -2.18 3.26 9.11
C TYR A 84 -2.02 4.75 8.73
N HIS A 85 -2.20 5.07 7.45
CA HIS A 85 -2.47 6.43 6.97
C HIS A 85 -3.94 6.61 6.61
N HIS A 86 -4.50 7.80 6.89
CA HIS A 86 -5.96 8.04 6.80
C HIS A 86 -6.55 7.94 5.38
N ASP A 87 -5.71 7.92 4.35
CA ASP A 87 -6.06 7.64 2.96
C ASP A 87 -6.05 6.14 2.59
N HIS A 88 -5.81 5.23 3.55
CA HIS A 88 -5.77 3.78 3.32
C HIS A 88 -6.82 2.97 4.11
N TYR A 89 -7.56 3.58 5.04
CA TYR A 89 -8.66 2.93 5.74
C TYR A 89 -9.70 3.95 6.21
N LEU A 90 -10.96 3.54 6.34
CA LEU A 90 -12.02 4.36 6.91
C LEU A 90 -12.00 4.25 8.44
N TYR A 91 -11.78 5.38 9.09
CA TYR A 91 -11.50 5.43 10.53
C TYR A 91 -12.51 6.26 11.32
N ARG A 92 -13.57 6.76 10.66
CA ARG A 92 -14.57 7.62 11.31
C ARG A 92 -15.75 6.79 11.84
N PRO A 93 -16.35 7.16 12.99
CA PRO A 93 -17.43 6.40 13.62
C PRO A 93 -18.57 6.00 12.67
N GLU A 94 -18.95 6.88 11.75
CA GLU A 94 -20.01 6.65 10.78
C GLU A 94 -19.73 5.53 9.76
N HIS A 95 -18.47 5.11 9.61
CA HIS A 95 -18.05 4.13 8.60
C HIS A 95 -17.51 2.82 9.19
N ILE A 96 -17.17 2.77 10.47
CA ILE A 96 -16.48 1.61 11.09
C ILE A 96 -17.35 0.35 11.08
N SER A 97 -18.67 0.50 11.16
CA SER A 97 -19.60 -0.62 11.06
C SER A 97 -19.47 -1.40 9.75
N LEU A 98 -18.93 -0.79 8.70
CA LEU A 98 -18.69 -1.44 7.41
C LEU A 98 -17.62 -2.54 7.48
N TYR A 99 -16.82 -2.62 8.53
CA TYR A 99 -15.83 -3.69 8.71
C TYR A 99 -16.40 -4.94 9.41
N LEU A 100 -17.59 -4.84 10.02
CA LEU A 100 -18.21 -5.95 10.74
C LEU A 100 -18.66 -7.05 9.77
N GLY A 101 -18.57 -8.31 10.21
CA GLY A 101 -18.95 -9.46 9.39
C GLY A 101 -17.93 -9.84 8.31
N LYS A 102 -16.71 -9.30 8.38
CA LYS A 102 -15.65 -9.47 7.37
C LYS A 102 -14.37 -10.00 8.00
N THR A 103 -13.50 -10.55 7.17
CA THR A 103 -12.11 -10.85 7.54
C THR A 103 -11.22 -9.66 7.20
N LEU A 104 -10.47 -9.17 8.18
CA LEU A 104 -9.55 -8.04 8.06
C LEU A 104 -8.11 -8.54 8.20
N TYR A 105 -7.37 -8.49 7.10
CA TYR A 105 -5.93 -8.70 7.08
C TYR A 105 -5.23 -7.35 7.12
N ALA A 106 -4.53 -7.03 8.19
CA ALA A 106 -3.95 -5.71 8.37
C ALA A 106 -2.46 -5.77 8.73
N LYS A 107 -1.73 -4.71 8.38
CA LYS A 107 -0.39 -4.46 8.91
C LYS A 107 -0.40 -4.61 10.42
N ASN A 108 0.55 -5.36 10.97
CA ASN A 108 0.71 -5.52 12.40
C ASN A 108 0.85 -4.13 13.06
N PRO A 109 -0.07 -3.74 13.95
CA PRO A 109 -0.08 -2.42 14.57
C PRO A 109 0.82 -2.30 15.80
N ASN A 110 1.50 -3.37 16.19
CA ASN A 110 2.27 -3.45 17.43
C ASN A 110 3.78 -3.41 17.19
N ILE A 111 4.25 -3.91 16.04
CA ILE A 111 5.66 -3.94 15.65
C ILE A 111 5.84 -3.44 14.22
N TYR A 112 7.03 -2.92 13.92
CA TYR A 112 7.31 -2.25 12.65
C TYR A 112 6.25 -1.20 12.34
N VAL A 113 6.02 -0.32 13.29
CA VAL A 113 5.15 0.85 13.19
C VAL A 113 5.80 2.01 13.91
N ASN A 114 5.59 3.24 13.42
CA ASN A 114 5.94 4.42 14.21
C ASN A 114 4.82 4.72 15.23
N GLU A 115 5.04 5.72 16.08
CA GLU A 115 4.08 6.15 17.09
C GLU A 115 2.73 6.56 16.46
N SER A 116 2.74 7.29 15.35
CA SER A 116 1.51 7.76 14.71
C SER A 116 0.68 6.63 14.10
N GLN A 117 1.33 5.63 13.51
CA GLN A 117 0.68 4.44 12.98
C GLN A 117 0.07 3.61 14.12
N HIS A 118 0.80 3.45 15.23
CA HIS A 118 0.28 2.73 16.40
C HIS A 118 -0.92 3.45 17.02
N GLU A 119 -0.84 4.76 17.24
CA GLU A 119 -1.94 5.58 17.79
C GLU A 119 -3.20 5.49 16.92
N ARG A 120 -3.04 5.66 15.61
CA ARG A 120 -4.12 5.52 14.63
C ARG A 120 -4.75 4.12 14.61
N ALA A 121 -3.91 3.09 14.66
CA ALA A 121 -4.39 1.72 14.77
C ALA A 121 -5.17 1.51 16.08
N LEU A 122 -4.65 2.01 17.19
CA LEU A 122 -5.29 1.92 18.49
C LEU A 122 -6.68 2.59 18.48
N GLU A 123 -6.80 3.79 17.93
CA GLU A 123 -8.09 4.47 17.76
C GLU A 123 -9.06 3.62 16.91
N PHE A 124 -8.59 3.13 15.78
CA PHE A 124 -9.38 2.32 14.85
C PHE A 124 -9.90 1.03 15.48
N TYR A 125 -9.01 0.21 16.05
CA TYR A 125 -9.39 -1.08 16.64
C TYR A 125 -10.17 -0.90 17.94
N SER A 126 -9.87 0.11 18.76
CA SER A 126 -10.68 0.37 19.97
C SER A 126 -12.12 0.70 19.61
N MET A 127 -12.35 1.44 18.53
CA MET A 127 -13.70 1.72 18.06
C MET A 127 -14.37 0.48 17.44
N LEU A 128 -13.64 -0.25 16.59
CA LEU A 128 -14.14 -1.46 15.94
C LEU A 128 -14.51 -2.56 16.95
N TYR A 129 -13.66 -2.82 17.94
CA TYR A 129 -13.88 -3.84 18.96
C TYR A 129 -15.00 -3.45 19.93
N ARG A 130 -15.12 -2.17 20.30
CA ARG A 130 -16.27 -1.69 21.07
C ARG A 130 -17.58 -1.86 20.29
N LEU A 131 -17.57 -1.54 18.99
CA LEU A 131 -18.75 -1.70 18.14
C LEU A 131 -19.15 -3.18 17.99
N ALA A 132 -18.17 -4.09 17.96
CA ALA A 132 -18.39 -5.53 17.95
C ALA A 132 -18.73 -6.13 19.33
N GLY A 133 -18.87 -5.30 20.38
CA GLY A 133 -19.24 -5.75 21.73
C GLY A 133 -18.12 -6.48 22.49
N ILE A 134 -16.86 -6.31 22.09
CA ILE A 134 -15.69 -7.01 22.64
C ILE A 134 -14.98 -6.16 23.71
N GLY A 135 -15.11 -4.83 23.64
CA GLY A 135 -14.37 -3.88 24.48
C GLY A 135 -12.93 -3.66 23.99
N ASP A 136 -12.10 -2.99 24.79
CA ASP A 136 -10.70 -2.71 24.42
C ASP A 136 -9.86 -3.99 24.60
N HIS A 137 -9.74 -4.79 23.54
CA HIS A 137 -9.07 -6.09 23.54
C HIS A 137 -7.54 -5.95 23.43
N LEU A 138 -6.92 -5.36 24.46
CA LEU A 138 -5.47 -5.18 24.55
C LEU A 138 -4.80 -6.27 25.40
N GLU A 139 -3.56 -6.61 25.07
CA GLU A 139 -2.72 -7.57 25.82
C GLU A 139 -1.36 -6.99 26.19
N GLU A 140 -0.65 -7.70 27.08
CA GLU A 140 0.74 -7.38 27.38
C GLU A 140 1.63 -7.78 26.19
N PRO A 141 2.67 -6.99 25.88
CA PRO A 141 3.53 -7.25 24.73
C PRO A 141 4.28 -8.58 24.93
N ALA A 142 4.07 -9.51 24.01
CA ALA A 142 4.82 -10.77 23.95
C ALA A 142 6.06 -10.58 23.06
N LEU A 143 6.94 -9.65 23.44
CA LEU A 143 8.11 -9.28 22.64
C LEU A 143 9.40 -9.32 23.44
N ASP A 144 10.37 -10.11 22.98
CA ASP A 144 11.78 -9.88 23.31
C ASP A 144 12.36 -8.86 22.31
N PRO A 145 12.82 -7.67 22.76
CA PRO A 145 13.49 -6.70 21.89
C PRO A 145 14.66 -7.26 21.06
N ASN A 146 15.32 -8.32 21.52
CA ASN A 146 16.44 -8.94 20.82
C ASN A 146 16.01 -9.77 19.60
N ASP A 147 14.74 -10.18 19.55
CA ASP A 147 14.18 -11.00 18.47
C ASP A 147 13.67 -10.16 17.30
N ILE A 148 13.73 -8.83 17.39
CA ILE A 148 13.31 -7.92 16.31
C ILE A 148 14.46 -7.68 15.32
N PRO A 149 14.43 -8.27 14.12
CA PRO A 149 15.44 -8.01 13.11
C PRO A 149 15.35 -6.57 12.61
N ASP A 150 16.50 -5.98 12.35
CA ASP A 150 16.60 -4.67 11.70
C ASP A 150 16.22 -4.81 10.21
N PRO A 151 15.18 -4.11 9.72
CA PRO A 151 14.74 -4.23 8.34
C PRO A 151 15.81 -3.87 7.32
N LEU A 152 16.81 -3.07 7.70
CA LEU A 152 17.91 -2.74 6.80
C LEU A 152 18.76 -3.97 6.48
N ASP A 153 18.87 -4.94 7.39
CA ASP A 153 19.81 -6.04 7.25
C ASP A 153 19.43 -6.97 6.07
N SER A 154 18.14 -7.06 5.72
CA SER A 154 17.63 -7.78 4.55
C SER A 154 17.70 -7.01 3.23
N LEU A 155 18.06 -5.72 3.23
CA LEU A 155 18.11 -4.88 2.01
C LEU A 155 19.50 -4.92 1.36
N LEU A 156 19.84 -6.08 0.79
CA LEU A 156 21.17 -6.36 0.25
C LEU A 156 21.53 -5.46 -0.95
N GLU A 157 20.61 -5.28 -1.89
CA GLU A 157 20.85 -4.44 -3.07
C GLU A 157 21.02 -2.99 -2.66
N ALA A 158 20.10 -2.45 -1.87
CA ALA A 158 20.15 -1.08 -1.41
C ALA A 158 21.42 -0.81 -0.58
N ARG A 159 21.85 -1.76 0.27
CA ARG A 159 23.09 -1.62 1.05
C ARG A 159 24.34 -1.63 0.18
N SER A 160 24.35 -2.40 -0.91
CA SER A 160 25.49 -2.49 -1.83
C SER A 160 25.66 -1.25 -2.72
N ARG A 161 24.62 -0.42 -2.83
CA ARG A 161 24.61 0.73 -3.74
C ARG A 161 25.45 1.90 -3.25
N SER A 162 26.26 2.46 -4.16
CA SER A 162 27.04 3.69 -3.94
C SER A 162 26.43 4.87 -4.68
N PHE A 163 26.42 6.01 -4.00
CA PHE A 163 25.99 7.31 -4.51
C PHE A 163 27.15 8.30 -4.32
N PRO A 164 28.05 8.44 -5.32
CA PRO A 164 29.18 9.36 -5.24
C PRO A 164 28.77 10.77 -4.82
N GLY A 165 29.43 11.32 -3.82
CA GLY A 165 29.11 12.63 -3.23
C GLY A 165 27.97 12.63 -2.19
N TYR A 166 27.21 11.53 -2.07
CA TYR A 166 26.15 11.37 -1.06
C TYR A 166 26.46 10.28 -0.02
N ASP A 167 27.36 9.33 -0.31
CA ASP A 167 27.64 8.16 0.53
C ASP A 167 27.99 8.48 2.00
N LYS A 168 28.77 9.54 2.25
CA LYS A 168 29.08 9.96 3.63
C LYS A 168 27.80 10.33 4.38
N ARG A 169 26.97 11.18 3.77
CA ARG A 169 25.70 11.61 4.35
C ARG A 169 24.74 10.44 4.51
N ARG A 170 24.69 9.53 3.55
CA ARG A 170 23.88 8.30 3.62
C ARG A 170 24.25 7.47 4.84
N ARG A 171 25.55 7.22 5.09
CA ARG A 171 26.01 6.46 6.26
C ARG A 171 25.58 7.11 7.58
N GLU A 172 25.74 8.44 7.72
CA GLU A 172 25.28 9.18 8.90
C GLU A 172 23.76 9.05 9.10
N LEU A 173 22.97 9.11 8.02
CA LEU A 173 21.52 8.97 8.08
C LEU A 173 21.10 7.55 8.48
N LEU A 174 21.75 6.52 7.94
CA LEU A 174 21.49 5.12 8.30
C LEU A 174 21.84 4.84 9.75
N GLU A 175 22.95 5.36 10.27
CA GLU A 175 23.33 5.22 11.68
C GLU A 175 22.30 5.88 12.61
N ARG A 176 21.90 7.12 12.31
CA ARG A 176 20.85 7.83 13.05
C ARG A 176 19.50 7.12 12.96
N GLY A 177 19.19 6.55 11.79
CA GLY A 177 18.00 5.76 11.53
C GLY A 177 17.96 4.48 12.38
N ARG A 178 19.06 3.73 12.40
CA ARG A 178 19.23 2.55 13.25
C ARG A 178 19.08 2.87 14.74
N GLY A 179 19.63 4.00 15.19
CA GLY A 179 19.42 4.49 16.56
C GLY A 179 17.96 4.83 16.86
N TRP A 180 17.21 5.37 15.90
CA TRP A 180 15.76 5.60 16.04
C TRP A 180 14.97 4.29 16.06
N PHE A 181 15.28 3.35 15.18
CA PHE A 181 14.67 2.03 15.15
C PHE A 181 14.82 1.31 16.50
N LYS A 182 16.02 1.28 17.07
CA LYS A 182 16.25 0.69 18.42
C LYS A 182 15.39 1.31 19.51
N ARG A 183 15.14 2.63 19.45
CA ARG A 183 14.22 3.29 20.39
C ARG A 183 12.77 2.87 20.18
N LEU A 184 12.35 2.67 18.93
CA LEU A 184 11.02 2.15 18.62
C LEU A 184 10.83 0.71 19.11
N VAL A 185 11.84 -0.16 18.94
CA VAL A 185 11.79 -1.52 19.51
C VAL A 185 11.52 -1.48 21.02
N GLY A 186 12.22 -0.60 21.75
CA GLY A 186 11.97 -0.39 23.18
C GLY A 186 10.55 0.10 23.49
N ARG A 187 9.94 0.90 22.59
CA ARG A 187 8.54 1.32 22.73
C ARG A 187 7.57 0.18 22.46
N TRP A 188 7.80 -0.64 21.43
CA TRP A 188 6.96 -1.79 21.10
C TRP A 188 6.90 -2.80 22.25
N ALA A 189 8.00 -2.95 22.99
CA ALA A 189 8.06 -3.76 24.21
C ALA A 189 7.38 -3.11 25.44
N SER A 190 7.03 -1.83 25.38
CA SER A 190 6.35 -1.10 26.46
C SER A 190 4.86 -0.84 26.22
N TRP A 191 4.41 -0.91 24.96
CA TRP A 191 3.03 -0.66 24.60
C TRP A 191 2.16 -1.87 24.90
N ARG A 192 0.91 -1.63 25.29
CA ARG A 192 -0.10 -2.68 25.25
C ARG A 192 -0.41 -3.01 23.81
N TRP A 193 -0.47 -4.30 23.49
CA TRP A 193 -0.64 -4.77 22.13
C TRP A 193 -2.12 -4.89 21.79
N ILE A 194 -2.44 -4.47 20.57
CA ILE A 194 -3.74 -4.73 19.95
C ILE A 194 -3.74 -6.20 19.54
N ARG A 195 -4.68 -6.97 20.07
CA ARG A 195 -4.79 -8.39 19.75
C ARG A 195 -5.39 -8.60 18.37
N SER A 196 -4.87 -9.58 17.64
CA SER A 196 -5.65 -10.26 16.60
C SER A 196 -6.81 -11.02 17.27
N LEU A 197 -7.93 -11.17 16.57
CA LEU A 197 -9.16 -11.62 17.20
C LEU A 197 -10.10 -12.27 16.20
N GLU A 198 -10.73 -13.35 16.62
CA GLU A 198 -11.92 -13.91 15.98
C GLU A 198 -13.05 -13.98 17.02
N ALA A 199 -13.98 -13.04 16.99
CA ALA A 199 -15.11 -13.00 17.91
C ALA A 199 -16.26 -12.16 17.35
N ASN A 200 -17.50 -12.52 17.70
CA ASN A 200 -18.72 -11.78 17.34
C ASN A 200 -18.83 -11.45 15.84
N GLY A 201 -18.39 -12.35 14.96
CA GLY A 201 -18.42 -12.16 13.51
C GLY A 201 -17.38 -11.18 12.97
N LEU A 202 -16.43 -10.75 13.80
CA LEU A 202 -15.26 -9.97 13.38
C LEU A 202 -14.02 -10.88 13.43
N HIS A 203 -13.28 -10.94 12.32
CA HIS A 203 -12.02 -11.68 12.23
C HIS A 203 -10.90 -10.72 11.81
N VAL A 204 -10.00 -10.38 12.73
CA VAL A 204 -8.86 -9.48 12.52
C VAL A 204 -7.55 -10.25 12.69
N VAL A 205 -6.69 -10.19 11.67
CA VAL A 205 -5.39 -10.89 11.65
C VAL A 205 -4.30 -9.96 11.16
N TRP A 206 -3.13 -10.04 11.80
CA TRP A 206 -1.93 -9.33 11.38
C TRP A 206 -1.25 -10.06 10.23
N ALA A 207 -0.99 -9.36 9.13
CA ALA A 207 -0.69 -9.98 7.84
C ALA A 207 0.79 -9.94 7.45
N ASP A 208 1.66 -9.25 8.18
CA ASP A 208 3.08 -9.08 7.85
C ASP A 208 3.78 -10.43 7.58
N GLY A 209 4.20 -10.66 6.33
CA GLY A 209 4.91 -11.87 5.91
C GLY A 209 4.03 -13.13 5.78
N GLU A 210 2.73 -13.02 6.03
CA GLU A 210 1.81 -14.16 6.09
C GLU A 210 1.22 -14.53 4.72
N VAL A 211 0.63 -15.72 4.67
CA VAL A 211 -0.10 -16.26 3.52
C VAL A 211 -1.44 -16.80 3.99
N PHE A 212 -2.52 -16.36 3.34
CA PHE A 212 -3.87 -16.84 3.61
C PHE A 212 -4.48 -17.45 2.35
N GLU A 213 -5.15 -18.59 2.52
CA GLU A 213 -5.77 -19.35 1.43
C GLU A 213 -7.30 -19.40 1.62
N HIS A 214 -8.03 -19.00 0.58
CA HIS A 214 -9.49 -19.02 0.50
C HIS A 214 -9.92 -19.79 -0.75
N GLY A 215 -10.00 -21.11 -0.63
CA GLY A 215 -10.28 -21.99 -1.77
C GLY A 215 -9.20 -21.85 -2.84
N CYS A 216 -9.54 -21.27 -4.01
CA CYS A 216 -8.57 -21.04 -5.08
C CYS A 216 -7.90 -19.65 -5.07
N LEU A 217 -8.28 -18.79 -4.12
CA LEU A 217 -7.66 -17.48 -3.89
C LEU A 217 -6.54 -17.64 -2.86
N ARG A 218 -5.36 -17.13 -3.17
CA ARG A 218 -4.24 -17.01 -2.23
C ARG A 218 -3.86 -15.54 -2.08
N LEU A 219 -3.80 -15.08 -0.84
CA LEU A 219 -3.34 -13.74 -0.46
C LEU A 219 -2.00 -13.89 0.25
N ARG A 220 -0.93 -13.37 -0.36
CA ARG A 220 0.41 -13.36 0.23
C ARG A 220 0.81 -11.93 0.52
N PHE A 221 1.40 -11.72 1.69
CA PHE A 221 1.82 -10.41 2.14
C PHE A 221 3.34 -10.34 2.22
N THR A 222 3.89 -9.16 1.96
CA THR A 222 5.32 -8.95 2.19
C THR A 222 5.59 -8.87 3.68
N GLY A 223 6.84 -9.05 4.08
CA GLY A 223 7.30 -8.55 5.37
C GLY A 223 7.16 -7.02 5.45
N PRO A 224 7.39 -6.41 6.63
CA PRO A 224 7.29 -4.97 6.81
C PRO A 224 8.31 -4.24 5.94
N LEU A 225 7.82 -3.30 5.13
CA LEU A 225 8.62 -2.45 4.24
C LEU A 225 8.69 -1.04 4.83
N PHE A 226 9.82 -0.35 4.66
CA PHE A 226 9.87 1.08 4.95
C PHE A 226 8.90 1.83 4.05
N HIS A 227 8.15 2.77 4.64
CA HIS A 227 7.29 3.69 3.91
C HIS A 227 8.17 4.76 3.22
N GLY A 228 8.81 4.36 2.11
CA GLY A 228 9.82 5.13 1.40
C GLY A 228 11.26 4.70 1.71
N VAL A 229 12.15 5.68 1.92
CA VAL A 229 13.58 5.40 2.12
C VAL A 229 13.89 4.72 3.45
N GLU A 230 15.09 4.16 3.54
CA GLU A 230 15.58 3.47 4.73
C GLU A 230 15.44 4.34 5.99
N TYR A 231 14.79 3.80 7.03
CA TYR A 231 14.46 4.50 8.29
C TYR A 231 13.71 5.83 8.15
N THR A 232 12.92 5.96 7.08
CA THR A 232 11.89 7.00 6.97
C THR A 232 11.02 7.08 8.23
N ARG A 233 10.62 8.29 8.62
CA ARG A 233 9.87 8.52 9.86
C ARG A 233 8.36 8.32 9.71
N VAL A 234 7.87 8.08 8.49
CA VAL A 234 6.44 7.86 8.22
C VAL A 234 5.97 6.43 8.50
N GLY A 235 6.90 5.54 8.88
CA GLY A 235 6.58 4.22 9.41
C GLY A 235 6.81 3.10 8.39
N TRP A 236 5.96 2.08 8.42
CA TRP A 236 6.08 0.89 7.58
C TRP A 236 4.77 0.53 6.89
N VAL A 237 4.89 -0.20 5.78
CA VAL A 237 3.79 -0.72 4.98
C VAL A 237 4.01 -2.20 4.68
N ILE A 238 2.97 -2.88 4.16
CA ILE A 238 3.08 -4.21 3.57
C ILE A 238 2.51 -4.20 2.15
N GLY A 239 3.18 -4.90 1.23
CA GLY A 239 2.64 -5.19 -0.09
C GLY A 239 1.71 -6.40 -0.07
N VAL A 240 0.86 -6.52 -1.08
CA VAL A 240 -0.11 -7.61 -1.21
C VAL A 240 0.05 -8.28 -2.57
N ILE A 241 0.16 -9.59 -2.59
CA ILE A 241 0.12 -10.41 -3.79
C ILE A 241 -1.18 -11.21 -3.76
N VAL A 242 -2.04 -10.98 -4.75
CA VAL A 242 -3.29 -11.71 -4.93
C VAL A 242 -3.12 -12.72 -6.06
N GLU A 243 -3.29 -13.99 -5.77
CA GLU A 243 -3.08 -15.10 -6.71
C GLU A 243 -4.35 -15.91 -6.87
N ALA A 244 -4.77 -16.14 -8.12
CA ALA A 244 -5.84 -17.07 -8.46
C ALA A 244 -5.54 -17.77 -9.79
N GLY A 245 -5.25 -19.07 -9.72
CA GLY A 245 -4.79 -19.84 -10.87
C GLY A 245 -3.49 -19.28 -11.46
N ARG A 246 -3.54 -18.80 -12.71
CA ARG A 246 -2.38 -18.19 -13.40
C ARG A 246 -2.31 -16.67 -13.27
N ARG A 247 -3.32 -16.05 -12.65
CA ARG A 247 -3.39 -14.59 -12.50
C ARG A 247 -2.77 -14.18 -11.19
N ARG A 248 -1.98 -13.12 -11.24
CA ARG A 248 -1.25 -12.55 -10.12
C ARG A 248 -1.28 -11.03 -10.20
N LEU A 249 -1.91 -10.42 -9.20
CA LEU A 249 -1.88 -8.99 -8.93
C LEU A 249 -0.83 -8.72 -7.86
N PHE A 250 -0.01 -7.69 -8.03
CA PHE A 250 0.82 -7.15 -6.96
C PHE A 250 0.35 -5.72 -6.65
N TYR A 251 0.10 -5.43 -5.37
CA TYR A 251 -0.19 -4.10 -4.86
C TYR A 251 0.98 -3.64 -3.99
N SER A 252 1.69 -2.61 -4.44
CA SER A 252 2.95 -2.19 -3.80
C SER A 252 2.78 -1.52 -2.44
N SER A 253 1.59 -1.02 -2.13
CA SER A 253 1.37 -0.04 -1.07
C SER A 253 2.23 1.22 -1.29
N ASP A 254 2.42 2.01 -0.25
CA ASP A 254 3.00 3.35 -0.26
C ASP A 254 4.52 3.29 0.04
N VAL A 255 5.30 3.03 -1.02
CA VAL A 255 6.75 2.75 -0.97
C VAL A 255 7.60 3.84 -1.66
N ASN A 256 6.97 4.98 -1.96
CA ASN A 256 7.47 6.15 -2.67
C ASN A 256 8.13 5.85 -4.03
N GLY A 257 7.43 5.12 -4.91
CA GLY A 257 7.92 4.79 -6.25
C GLY A 257 9.04 3.76 -6.25
N PRO A 258 8.80 2.56 -5.69
CA PRO A 258 9.76 1.77 -4.92
C PRO A 258 11.18 2.34 -4.87
N VAL A 259 11.45 3.22 -3.89
CA VAL A 259 12.75 3.91 -3.82
C VAL A 259 13.90 2.98 -3.40
N ILE A 260 13.60 1.90 -2.68
CA ILE A 260 14.56 0.89 -2.23
C ILE A 260 14.64 -0.23 -3.28
N GLU A 261 15.86 -0.57 -3.69
CA GLU A 261 16.16 -1.49 -4.79
C GLU A 261 15.58 -2.88 -4.58
N ASP A 262 15.70 -3.42 -3.38
CA ASP A 262 15.19 -4.76 -3.03
C ASP A 262 13.66 -4.88 -3.21
N TYR A 263 12.93 -3.76 -3.15
CA TYR A 263 11.48 -3.76 -3.39
C TYR A 263 11.17 -3.95 -4.88
N ALA A 264 12.02 -3.44 -5.77
CA ALA A 264 11.92 -3.72 -7.20
C ALA A 264 12.15 -5.20 -7.48
N SER A 265 13.20 -5.78 -6.89
CA SER A 265 13.50 -7.21 -7.05
C SER A 265 12.38 -8.09 -6.51
N MET A 266 11.80 -7.75 -5.36
CA MET A 266 10.63 -8.43 -4.82
C MET A 266 9.43 -8.42 -5.78
N ILE A 267 9.14 -7.28 -6.42
CA ILE A 267 8.06 -7.17 -7.41
C ILE A 267 8.38 -8.00 -8.67
N ILE A 268 9.63 -7.94 -9.16
CA ILE A 268 10.09 -8.69 -10.33
C ILE A 268 9.99 -10.21 -10.10
N GLU A 269 10.48 -10.68 -8.94
CA GLU A 269 10.43 -12.08 -8.52
C GLU A 269 9.00 -12.58 -8.32
N ALA A 270 8.14 -11.71 -7.77
CA ALA A 270 6.72 -12.02 -7.68
C ALA A 270 6.08 -12.17 -9.07
N ALA A 271 6.67 -11.68 -10.16
CA ALA A 271 6.19 -11.88 -11.52
C ALA A 271 4.67 -11.66 -11.73
N PRO A 272 4.10 -10.51 -11.31
CA PRO A 272 2.68 -10.23 -11.52
C PRO A 272 2.36 -10.00 -13.01
N ASP A 273 1.11 -10.28 -13.40
CA ASP A 273 0.57 -9.81 -14.68
C ASP A 273 -0.13 -8.45 -14.57
N THR A 274 -0.64 -8.12 -13.39
CA THR A 274 -1.19 -6.79 -13.08
C THR A 274 -0.46 -6.20 -11.87
N LEU A 275 -0.01 -4.95 -11.97
CA LEU A 275 0.71 -4.26 -10.91
C LEU A 275 0.00 -2.94 -10.56
N ILE A 276 -0.36 -2.76 -9.29
CA ILE A 276 -0.69 -1.44 -8.72
C ILE A 276 0.60 -0.92 -8.09
N LEU A 277 1.20 0.07 -8.75
CA LEU A 277 2.49 0.62 -8.41
C LEU A 277 2.31 2.04 -7.89
N ASP A 278 2.72 2.26 -6.64
CA ASP A 278 2.93 3.59 -6.08
C ASP A 278 4.05 4.33 -6.82
N GLY A 279 3.95 5.66 -6.93
CA GLY A 279 4.96 6.47 -7.60
C GLY A 279 5.72 7.42 -6.67
N PRO A 280 6.84 7.98 -7.14
CA PRO A 280 7.61 8.90 -6.34
C PRO A 280 6.79 10.18 -6.04
N PRO A 281 6.80 10.70 -4.81
CA PRO A 281 6.08 11.91 -4.41
C PRO A 281 6.80 13.16 -4.94
N THR A 282 6.79 13.33 -6.25
CA THR A 282 7.56 14.35 -6.96
C THR A 282 7.20 15.78 -6.56
N TYR A 283 5.97 16.01 -6.07
CA TYR A 283 5.52 17.27 -5.48
C TYR A 283 6.32 17.68 -4.21
N LEU A 284 7.10 16.76 -3.62
CA LEU A 284 8.00 17.00 -2.50
C LEU A 284 9.48 17.15 -2.92
N LEU A 285 9.76 17.18 -4.23
CA LEU A 285 11.12 17.30 -4.75
C LEU A 285 11.74 18.64 -4.34
N GLY A 286 12.91 18.57 -3.72
CA GLY A 286 13.61 19.73 -3.15
C GLY A 286 13.28 19.99 -1.68
N TYR A 287 12.35 19.23 -1.09
CA TYR A 287 12.04 19.26 0.34
C TYR A 287 12.31 17.88 0.98
N MET A 288 11.32 16.98 0.98
CA MET A 288 11.49 15.62 1.53
C MET A 288 12.06 14.62 0.52
N LEU A 289 11.82 14.83 -0.77
CA LEU A 289 12.41 14.02 -1.85
C LEU A 289 13.62 14.74 -2.44
N ASN A 290 14.76 14.07 -2.53
CA ASN A 290 15.97 14.57 -3.18
C ASN A 290 16.16 13.92 -4.56
N ARG A 291 17.07 14.48 -5.37
CA ARG A 291 17.34 13.98 -6.73
C ARG A 291 17.87 12.55 -6.76
N VAL A 292 18.70 12.16 -5.79
CA VAL A 292 19.26 10.81 -5.70
C VAL A 292 18.14 9.78 -5.50
N ASN A 293 17.23 10.04 -4.55
CA ASN A 293 16.10 9.17 -4.27
C ASN A 293 15.06 9.16 -5.41
N LEU A 294 14.85 10.29 -6.08
CA LEU A 294 14.03 10.31 -7.30
C LEU A 294 14.65 9.43 -8.39
N SER A 295 15.96 9.54 -8.64
CA SER A 295 16.66 8.68 -9.60
C SER A 295 16.54 7.20 -9.24
N ARG A 296 16.75 6.82 -7.96
CA ARG A 296 16.54 5.44 -7.49
C ARG A 296 15.13 4.95 -7.82
N ALA A 297 14.10 5.73 -7.47
CA ALA A 297 12.71 5.40 -7.72
C ALA A 297 12.40 5.17 -9.22
N ILE A 298 12.87 6.07 -10.09
CA ILE A 298 12.68 5.94 -11.54
C ILE A 298 13.44 4.73 -12.10
N GLU A 299 14.69 4.53 -11.70
CA GLU A 299 15.50 3.39 -12.15
C GLU A 299 14.88 2.05 -11.71
N ASN A 300 14.39 1.98 -10.48
CA ASN A 300 13.69 0.81 -9.94
C ASN A 300 12.36 0.56 -10.68
N ALA A 301 11.56 1.59 -10.94
CA ALA A 301 10.35 1.46 -11.74
C ALA A 301 10.65 1.01 -13.18
N VAL A 302 11.72 1.52 -13.79
CA VAL A 302 12.21 1.05 -15.10
C VAL A 302 12.61 -0.43 -15.05
N ARG A 303 13.36 -0.84 -14.02
CA ARG A 303 13.74 -2.25 -13.81
C ARG A 303 12.50 -3.14 -13.69
N ILE A 304 11.53 -2.77 -12.84
CA ILE A 304 10.27 -3.51 -12.67
C ILE A 304 9.59 -3.73 -14.01
N VAL A 305 9.38 -2.68 -14.80
CA VAL A 305 8.70 -2.78 -16.10
C VAL A 305 9.52 -3.56 -17.13
N SER A 306 10.86 -3.50 -17.05
CA SER A 306 11.76 -4.17 -18.00
C SER A 306 11.99 -5.63 -17.69
N GLU A 307 12.02 -6.02 -16.42
CA GLU A 307 12.51 -7.34 -15.99
C GLU A 307 11.36 -8.27 -15.60
N THR A 308 10.20 -7.73 -15.22
CA THR A 308 9.03 -8.55 -14.88
C THR A 308 8.50 -9.26 -16.13
N THR A 309 8.58 -10.59 -16.13
CA THR A 309 8.35 -11.42 -17.32
C THR A 309 6.89 -11.51 -17.76
N ARG A 310 5.95 -11.46 -16.81
CA ARG A 310 4.51 -11.66 -17.05
C ARG A 310 3.71 -10.37 -17.11
N LEU A 311 4.36 -9.22 -16.95
CA LEU A 311 3.70 -7.94 -16.73
C LEU A 311 2.90 -7.51 -17.96
N GLU A 312 1.58 -7.39 -17.82
CA GLU A 312 0.66 -6.95 -18.88
C GLU A 312 0.17 -5.52 -18.61
N THR A 313 -0.20 -5.23 -17.36
CA THR A 313 -0.84 -3.96 -16.97
C THR A 313 -0.17 -3.38 -15.72
N VAL A 314 0.07 -2.06 -15.75
CA VAL A 314 0.55 -1.28 -14.60
C VAL A 314 -0.40 -0.11 -14.38
N VAL A 315 -0.98 -0.04 -13.18
CA VAL A 315 -1.63 1.17 -12.66
C VAL A 315 -0.55 1.91 -11.88
N TYR A 316 0.04 2.93 -12.51
CA TYR A 316 1.10 3.74 -11.90
C TYR A 316 0.46 5.02 -11.34
N ASP A 317 0.19 5.03 -10.05
CA ASP A 317 -0.61 6.05 -9.37
C ASP A 317 -0.15 6.16 -7.91
N HIS A 318 -0.91 6.84 -7.05
CA HIS A 318 -0.58 7.10 -5.64
C HIS A 318 0.75 7.86 -5.48
N HIS A 319 0.69 9.03 -4.83
CA HIS A 319 1.73 10.07 -4.84
C HIS A 319 2.08 10.69 -6.20
N LEU A 320 2.18 9.90 -7.25
CA LEU A 320 2.58 10.26 -8.60
C LEU A 320 1.73 11.39 -9.17
N ALA A 321 0.40 11.21 -9.19
CA ALA A 321 -0.55 12.13 -9.79
C ALA A 321 -0.91 13.33 -8.88
N ARG A 322 -0.09 13.64 -7.86
CA ARG A 322 -0.26 14.81 -6.98
C ARG A 322 0.36 16.11 -7.53
N GLU A 323 1.12 16.04 -8.62
CA GLU A 323 1.61 17.22 -9.35
C GLU A 323 1.48 17.10 -10.88
N PRO A 324 1.32 18.21 -11.64
CA PRO A 324 1.11 18.14 -13.09
C PRO A 324 2.27 17.55 -13.91
N ARG A 325 3.52 17.66 -13.44
CA ARG A 325 4.71 17.22 -14.21
C ARG A 325 5.09 15.77 -13.93
N PHE A 326 4.25 14.99 -13.24
CA PHE A 326 4.55 13.61 -12.88
C PHE A 326 5.00 12.75 -14.08
N ARG A 327 4.33 12.92 -15.22
CA ARG A 327 4.61 12.19 -16.46
C ARG A 327 5.96 12.55 -17.07
N GLU A 328 6.35 13.82 -16.97
CA GLU A 328 7.67 14.30 -17.40
C GLU A 328 8.78 13.77 -16.48
N ARG A 329 8.55 13.85 -15.15
CA ARG A 329 9.55 13.47 -14.14
C ARG A 329 9.83 11.97 -14.10
N ALA A 330 8.86 11.17 -14.51
CA ALA A 330 8.97 9.72 -14.56
C ALA A 330 8.89 9.17 -16.00
N ALA A 331 9.15 10.02 -17.02
CA ALA A 331 9.07 9.67 -18.44
C ALA A 331 9.77 8.35 -18.84
N PRO A 332 10.98 8.02 -18.31
CA PRO A 332 11.65 6.77 -18.66
C PRO A 332 10.81 5.51 -18.39
N VAL A 333 9.92 5.55 -17.38
CA VAL A 333 9.04 4.43 -17.03
C VAL A 333 7.98 4.20 -18.12
N TRP A 334 7.36 5.28 -18.64
CA TRP A 334 6.42 5.18 -19.77
C TRP A 334 7.12 4.74 -21.06
N GLU A 335 8.32 5.25 -21.32
CA GLU A 335 9.10 4.89 -22.50
C GLU A 335 9.42 3.39 -22.53
N VAL A 336 9.83 2.83 -21.38
CA VAL A 336 10.12 1.40 -21.32
C VAL A 336 8.86 0.54 -21.35
N ALA A 337 7.76 0.96 -20.72
CA ALA A 337 6.47 0.29 -20.82
C ALA A 337 6.00 0.20 -22.28
N LYS A 338 6.11 1.31 -23.03
CA LYS A 338 5.79 1.35 -24.46
C LYS A 338 6.64 0.38 -25.27
N ARG A 339 7.96 0.34 -25.03
CA ARG A 339 8.88 -0.61 -25.72
C ARG A 339 8.56 -2.07 -25.41
N ARG A 340 8.10 -2.36 -24.19
CA ARG A 340 7.73 -3.71 -23.73
C ARG A 340 6.30 -4.12 -24.06
N GLY A 341 5.49 -3.22 -24.60
CA GLY A 341 4.06 -3.47 -24.84
C GLY A 341 3.23 -3.58 -23.55
N VAL A 342 3.75 -3.07 -22.43
CA VAL A 342 3.05 -3.05 -21.13
C VAL A 342 2.06 -1.88 -21.10
N LYS A 343 0.82 -2.15 -20.69
CA LYS A 343 -0.23 -1.12 -20.53
C LYS A 343 -0.02 -0.36 -19.23
N LEU A 344 0.82 0.66 -19.27
CA LEU A 344 1.07 1.55 -18.14
C LEU A 344 0.23 2.82 -18.26
N ALA A 345 -0.58 3.09 -17.24
CA ALA A 345 -1.37 4.31 -17.12
C ALA A 345 -1.71 4.59 -15.65
N THR A 346 -2.16 5.81 -15.33
CA THR A 346 -2.77 6.09 -14.01
C THR A 346 -4.14 5.42 -13.89
N ALA A 347 -4.73 5.38 -12.70
CA ALA A 347 -6.07 4.84 -12.52
C ALA A 347 -7.12 5.62 -13.32
N ALA A 348 -7.04 6.95 -13.31
CA ALA A 348 -7.90 7.81 -14.14
C ALA A 348 -7.78 7.45 -15.63
N GLU A 349 -6.56 7.29 -16.16
CA GLU A 349 -6.33 6.95 -17.57
C GLU A 349 -6.89 5.56 -17.93
N HIS A 350 -6.72 4.54 -17.08
CA HIS A 350 -7.34 3.22 -17.26
C HIS A 350 -8.88 3.26 -17.27
N MET A 351 -9.46 4.25 -16.58
CA MET A 351 -10.90 4.52 -16.58
C MET A 351 -11.35 5.41 -17.76
N GLY A 352 -10.45 5.79 -18.67
CA GLY A 352 -10.74 6.70 -19.80
C GLY A 352 -10.92 8.16 -19.38
N LEU A 353 -10.45 8.53 -18.19
CA LEU A 353 -10.54 9.88 -17.63
C LEU A 353 -9.19 10.59 -17.73
N VAL A 354 -9.24 11.93 -17.77
CA VAL A 354 -8.06 12.77 -17.58
C VAL A 354 -7.73 12.82 -16.08
N PRO A 355 -6.46 12.59 -15.66
CA PRO A 355 -6.05 12.77 -14.27
C PRO A 355 -6.45 14.13 -13.72
N ALA A 356 -7.00 14.17 -12.51
CA ALA A 356 -7.54 15.36 -11.88
C ALA A 356 -6.54 16.53 -11.84
N VAL A 357 -5.26 16.23 -11.59
CA VAL A 357 -4.17 17.21 -11.57
C VAL A 357 -3.90 17.89 -12.93
N LEU A 358 -4.39 17.30 -14.01
CA LEU A 358 -4.28 17.80 -15.39
C LEU A 358 -5.58 18.41 -15.90
N ARG A 359 -6.68 18.31 -15.16
CA ARG A 359 -7.94 18.97 -15.51
C ARG A 359 -7.71 20.47 -15.34
N ARG A 360 -8.05 21.25 -16.37
CA ARG A 360 -7.97 22.71 -16.27
C ARG A 360 -8.98 23.16 -15.22
N ALA A 361 -8.50 23.92 -14.22
CA ALA A 361 -9.35 24.60 -13.24
C ALA A 361 -10.13 25.74 -13.90
#